data_AF-A0A525C1Z6-F1
#
_entry.id   AF-A0A525C1Z6-F1
#
_cell.length_a   1.000
_cell.length_b   1.000
_cell.length_c   1.000
_cell.angle_alpha   90.00
_cell.angle_beta   90.00
_cell.angle_gamma   90.00
#
_symmetry.space_group_name_H-M   'P 1'
#
loop_
_entity.id
_entity.type
_entity.pdbx_description
1 polymer ?
#
loop_
_entity_poly.entity_id
_entity_poly.type
_entity_poly.pdbx_seq_one_letter_code
_entity_poly.pdbx_strand_id
1 'polypeptide(L)'
;MLLLIIPTISAQEDQVEYRWYGDFSEDQVTSAGRMIFTVTQTDDLSYEAIAVSSEITHTFKFSLIPLDEGGYTVEGMWTNSANYLERTLVSTEPVTDPENEFKLHGFLKMHPDIFDFYVHLYRVEVNQGYRAGIAGAEEEHDPMAFQWDLIYQDENYKIYSNPERNILQMVIGEARYKAGISDNNELWGLLRSLSSDLLDITNDDHNIHLFVLDEARKPDGLAWGMSTLRNRAIKGIGYRPRELDQNLFQALIMTRRDGIIKGPMLHELMHAYANFITELFDPEWDSHWGFSSVNGQLGGFDLQSLVEISPGVYEADDFGVLAQGGNSTPYGDLELYLMGLIPASDVEDIWVGRNGNFLVWEGDRFQFTVEEHQWLTMDDIISHIGEREPAFPDSPDEFSILPVLISPSYNDYENRDFADGVEWLTFPGEDDSASYNFYEATRGLGKLNLAPVHFRESD
;
A
#
# COMPACT_ATOMS: atom_id res chain seq x y z
N MET A 1 5.86 -23.02 9.16
CA MET A 1 4.93 -22.67 8.07
C MET A 1 3.52 -22.97 8.53
N LEU A 2 2.68 -21.95 8.65
CA LEU A 2 1.28 -22.06 9.05
C LEU A 2 0.44 -21.57 7.86
N LEU A 3 -0.48 -22.39 7.39
CA LEU A 3 -1.39 -22.05 6.28
C LEU A 3 -2.77 -21.81 6.89
N LEU A 4 -3.38 -20.64 6.62
CA LEU A 4 -4.72 -20.31 7.09
C LEU A 4 -5.69 -20.31 5.90
N ILE A 5 -6.72 -21.15 5.98
CA ILE A 5 -7.79 -21.22 4.98
C ILE A 5 -9.10 -20.92 5.71
N ILE A 6 -9.84 -19.90 5.26
CA ILE A 6 -11.12 -19.50 5.85
C ILE A 6 -12.22 -19.70 4.79
N PRO A 7 -13.07 -20.74 4.92
CA PRO A 7 -14.32 -20.82 4.18
C PRO A 7 -15.34 -19.81 4.71
N THR A 8 -16.10 -19.19 3.80
CA THR A 8 -17.39 -18.58 4.15
C THR A 8 -18.45 -19.37 3.40
N ILE A 9 -19.37 -20.00 4.11
CA ILE A 9 -20.48 -20.76 3.52
C ILE A 9 -21.71 -19.88 3.63
N SER A 10 -22.29 -19.47 2.50
CA SER A 10 -23.63 -18.87 2.46
C SER A 10 -24.61 -19.94 2.01
N ALA A 11 -25.69 -20.15 2.76
CA ALA A 11 -26.65 -21.24 2.55
C ALA A 11 -27.62 -21.04 1.36
N GLN A 12 -27.27 -20.27 0.32
CA GLN A 12 -28.22 -19.98 -0.76
C GLN A 12 -27.77 -20.21 -2.21
N GLU A 13 -26.51 -20.47 -2.55
CA GLU A 13 -26.15 -20.73 -3.96
C GLU A 13 -25.04 -21.79 -4.10
N ASP A 14 -25.21 -22.73 -5.04
CA ASP A 14 -24.35 -23.90 -5.32
C ASP A 14 -22.96 -23.55 -5.93
N GLN A 15 -22.36 -22.44 -5.54
CA GLN A 15 -21.01 -22.02 -5.92
C GLN A 15 -20.31 -21.40 -4.71
N VAL A 16 -19.33 -22.11 -4.14
CA VAL A 16 -18.47 -21.59 -3.07
C VAL A 16 -17.10 -21.24 -3.65
N GLU A 17 -16.71 -19.98 -3.56
CA GLU A 17 -15.39 -19.49 -3.97
C GLU A 17 -14.46 -19.41 -2.75
N TYR A 18 -13.22 -19.91 -2.85
CA TYR A 18 -12.26 -19.98 -1.75
C TYR A 18 -11.07 -19.05 -1.99
N ARG A 19 -10.63 -18.32 -0.95
CA ARG A 19 -9.41 -17.48 -0.97
C ARG A 19 -8.34 -17.97 0.00
N TRP A 20 -7.08 -17.70 -0.34
CA TRP A 20 -5.88 -18.16 0.34
C TRP A 20 -5.13 -17.02 1.02
N TYR A 21 -4.53 -17.28 2.19
CA TYR A 21 -3.53 -16.42 2.81
C TYR A 21 -2.37 -17.28 3.37
N GLY A 22 -1.16 -16.99 2.93
CA GLY A 22 0.05 -17.60 3.48
C GLY A 22 1.29 -16.77 3.13
N ASP A 23 2.22 -16.72 4.06
CA ASP A 23 3.50 -16.03 3.91
C ASP A 23 4.60 -17.08 3.65
N PHE A 24 5.34 -16.93 2.56
CA PHE A 24 6.45 -17.82 2.21
C PHE A 24 7.76 -17.04 2.38
N SER A 25 8.68 -17.56 3.19
CA SER A 25 10.08 -17.09 3.19
C SER A 25 10.77 -17.49 1.89
N GLU A 26 11.56 -16.58 1.31
CA GLU A 26 12.11 -16.59 -0.06
C GLU A 26 12.86 -17.86 -0.51
N ASP A 27 13.31 -18.73 0.40
CA ASP A 27 14.26 -19.80 0.04
C ASP A 27 13.66 -21.10 -0.56
N GLN A 28 12.34 -21.19 -0.79
CA GLN A 28 11.71 -22.45 -1.28
C GLN A 28 10.80 -22.35 -2.51
N VAL A 29 10.74 -21.22 -3.22
CA VAL A 29 9.81 -21.06 -4.35
C VAL A 29 10.52 -21.19 -5.69
N THR A 30 10.86 -22.41 -6.08
CA THR A 30 11.01 -22.76 -7.50
C THR A 30 9.86 -23.67 -7.89
N SER A 31 8.98 -23.17 -8.75
CA SER A 31 7.82 -23.85 -9.35
C SER A 31 6.68 -24.24 -8.41
N ALA A 32 5.67 -23.36 -8.26
CA ALA A 32 4.32 -23.79 -7.90
C ALA A 32 3.31 -23.06 -8.80
N GLY A 33 2.70 -23.83 -9.71
CA GLY A 33 1.60 -23.37 -10.55
C GLY A 33 0.32 -23.14 -9.74
N ARG A 34 -0.63 -22.45 -10.38
CA ARG A 34 -1.98 -22.15 -9.87
C ARG A 34 -2.64 -23.43 -9.33
N MET A 35 -3.08 -23.42 -8.07
CA MET A 35 -3.81 -24.53 -7.46
C MET A 35 -5.30 -24.19 -7.39
N ILE A 36 -6.17 -25.04 -7.93
CA ILE A 36 -7.63 -24.83 -7.96
C ILE A 36 -8.26 -25.71 -6.89
N PHE A 37 -9.10 -25.12 -6.03
CA PHE A 37 -9.88 -25.84 -5.03
C PHE A 37 -11.34 -25.91 -5.46
N THR A 38 -11.95 -27.09 -5.30
CA THR A 38 -13.39 -27.28 -5.51
C THR A 38 -13.92 -28.07 -4.33
N VAL A 39 -14.92 -27.52 -3.63
CA VAL A 39 -15.62 -28.23 -2.56
C VAL A 39 -17.04 -28.49 -3.03
N THR A 40 -17.43 -29.75 -3.03
CA THR A 40 -18.76 -30.20 -3.43
C THR A 40 -19.40 -30.90 -2.25
N GLN A 41 -20.60 -30.46 -1.85
CA GLN A 41 -21.41 -31.23 -0.93
C GLN A 41 -21.95 -32.45 -1.68
N THR A 42 -21.64 -33.64 -1.18
CA THR A 42 -22.03 -34.89 -1.85
C THR A 42 -23.35 -35.43 -1.33
N ASP A 43 -23.67 -35.16 -0.05
CA ASP A 43 -24.94 -35.47 0.63
C ASP A 43 -25.16 -34.51 1.82
N ASP A 44 -26.29 -34.60 2.53
CA ASP A 44 -26.70 -33.69 3.62
C ASP A 44 -25.63 -33.42 4.69
N LEU A 45 -24.69 -34.35 4.89
CA LEU A 45 -23.61 -34.23 5.87
C LEU A 45 -22.24 -34.69 5.34
N SER A 46 -22.09 -34.83 4.02
CA SER A 46 -20.84 -35.32 3.39
C SER A 46 -20.32 -34.31 2.37
N TYR A 47 -19.00 -34.11 2.38
CA TYR A 47 -18.31 -33.10 1.59
C TYR A 47 -17.06 -33.68 0.94
N GLU A 48 -16.76 -33.23 -0.28
CA GLU A 48 -15.54 -33.57 -1.01
C GLU A 48 -14.82 -32.28 -1.40
N ALA A 49 -13.58 -32.13 -0.94
CA ALA A 49 -12.69 -31.05 -1.31
C ALA A 49 -11.57 -31.58 -2.21
N ILE A 50 -11.40 -30.99 -3.39
CA ILE A 50 -10.39 -31.36 -4.37
C ILE A 50 -9.45 -30.18 -4.55
N ALA A 51 -8.15 -30.41 -4.39
CA ALA A 51 -7.10 -29.43 -4.68
C ALA A 51 -6.23 -29.95 -5.83
N VAL A 52 -6.18 -29.20 -6.94
CA VAL A 52 -5.45 -29.60 -8.15
C VAL A 52 -4.29 -28.63 -8.39
N SER A 53 -3.07 -29.14 -8.38
CA SER A 53 -1.87 -28.44 -8.89
C SER A 53 -1.52 -28.96 -10.29
N SER A 54 -0.53 -28.36 -10.95
CA SER A 54 -0.10 -28.79 -12.30
C SER A 54 0.34 -30.25 -12.40
N GLU A 55 0.68 -30.91 -11.28
CA GLU A 55 1.23 -32.28 -11.28
C GLU A 55 0.56 -33.24 -10.28
N ILE A 56 -0.19 -32.73 -9.29
CA ILE A 56 -0.75 -33.55 -8.19
C ILE A 56 -2.17 -33.10 -7.87
N THR A 57 -3.07 -34.09 -7.71
CA THR A 57 -4.43 -33.90 -7.20
C THR A 57 -4.52 -34.47 -5.79
N HIS A 58 -4.98 -33.64 -4.85
CA HIS A 58 -5.37 -34.04 -3.51
C HIS A 58 -6.88 -34.09 -3.41
N THR A 59 -7.43 -35.17 -2.87
CA THR A 59 -8.87 -35.30 -2.63
C THR A 59 -9.10 -35.61 -1.16
N PHE A 60 -9.94 -34.80 -0.51
CA PHE A 60 -10.32 -34.95 0.88
C PHE A 60 -11.83 -35.13 0.96
N LYS A 61 -12.28 -36.31 1.42
CA LYS A 61 -13.69 -36.60 1.67
C LYS A 61 -13.93 -36.60 3.16
N PHE A 62 -14.97 -35.93 3.63
CA PHE A 62 -15.33 -35.99 5.04
C PHE A 62 -16.83 -35.95 5.24
N SER A 63 -17.27 -36.55 6.33
CA SER A 63 -18.66 -36.60 6.76
C SER A 63 -18.78 -36.10 8.19
N LEU A 64 -19.84 -35.33 8.45
CA LEU A 64 -20.26 -34.90 9.78
C LEU A 64 -21.19 -35.96 10.36
N ILE A 65 -20.78 -36.57 11.47
CA ILE A 65 -21.55 -37.61 12.15
C ILE A 65 -22.21 -36.98 13.39
N PRO A 66 -23.55 -36.87 13.43
CA PRO A 66 -24.25 -36.29 14.56
C PRO A 66 -24.08 -37.14 15.82
N LEU A 67 -23.97 -36.48 16.98
CA LEU A 67 -23.80 -37.13 18.28
C LEU A 67 -25.09 -37.05 19.10
N ASP A 68 -25.38 -38.09 19.90
CA ASP A 68 -26.63 -38.24 20.67
C ASP A 68 -26.86 -37.12 21.70
N GLU A 69 -25.80 -36.43 22.14
CA GLU A 69 -25.86 -35.33 23.13
C GLU A 69 -25.89 -33.93 22.48
N GLY A 70 -26.05 -33.86 21.16
CA GLY A 70 -25.94 -32.64 20.36
C GLY A 70 -24.51 -32.44 19.83
N GLY A 71 -24.40 -31.94 18.60
CA GLY A 71 -23.12 -31.75 17.93
C GLY A 71 -22.78 -32.77 16.85
N TYR A 72 -21.59 -32.63 16.27
CA TYR A 72 -21.07 -33.52 15.23
C TYR A 72 -19.62 -33.91 15.53
N THR A 73 -19.22 -35.12 15.12
CA THR A 73 -17.81 -35.46 14.88
C THR A 73 -17.52 -35.47 13.38
N VAL A 74 -16.25 -35.32 13.01
CA VAL A 74 -15.80 -35.38 11.61
C VAL A 74 -15.02 -36.66 11.40
N GLU A 75 -15.48 -37.46 10.45
CA GLU A 75 -14.73 -38.59 9.91
C GLU A 75 -14.36 -38.28 8.47
N GLY A 76 -13.08 -38.43 8.11
CA GLY A 76 -12.63 -38.11 6.77
C GLY A 76 -11.53 -39.03 6.25
N MET A 77 -11.44 -39.08 4.94
CA MET A 77 -10.44 -39.82 4.18
C MET A 77 -9.69 -38.85 3.27
N TRP A 78 -8.37 -38.86 3.40
CA TRP A 78 -7.48 -38.13 2.50
C TRP A 78 -6.84 -39.08 1.50
N THR A 79 -6.76 -38.63 0.25
CA THR A 79 -6.09 -39.35 -0.84
C THR A 79 -5.24 -38.41 -1.69
N ASN A 80 -4.10 -38.91 -2.15
CA ASN A 80 -3.15 -38.20 -3.01
C ASN A 80 -2.86 -39.03 -4.25
N SER A 81 -3.02 -38.43 -5.44
CA SER A 81 -2.83 -39.07 -6.74
C SER A 81 -1.41 -39.58 -7.01
N ALA A 82 -0.39 -39.02 -6.33
CA ALA A 82 1.01 -39.36 -6.57
C ALA A 82 1.49 -40.61 -5.81
N ASN A 83 0.88 -40.95 -4.67
CA ASN A 83 1.42 -41.99 -3.77
C ASN A 83 0.40 -43.00 -3.20
N TYR A 84 -0.90 -42.95 -3.54
CA TYR A 84 -1.95 -43.87 -3.04
C TYR A 84 -1.86 -44.14 -1.51
N LEU A 85 -1.67 -43.08 -0.73
CA LEU A 85 -1.75 -43.15 0.72
C LEU A 85 -3.19 -42.82 1.14
N GLU A 86 -3.94 -43.83 1.56
CA GLU A 86 -5.23 -43.67 2.22
C GLU A 86 -5.01 -43.53 3.74
N ARG A 87 -5.52 -42.46 4.34
CA ARG A 87 -5.55 -42.29 5.80
C ARG A 87 -6.93 -41.87 6.26
N THR A 88 -7.45 -42.61 7.25
CA THR A 88 -8.68 -42.29 7.97
C THR A 88 -8.35 -41.33 9.11
N LEU A 89 -9.04 -40.20 9.15
CA LEU A 89 -8.95 -39.18 10.20
C LEU A 89 -10.26 -39.19 10.97
N VAL A 90 -10.17 -39.41 12.29
CA VAL A 90 -11.32 -39.40 13.20
C VAL A 90 -11.05 -38.38 14.30
N SER A 91 -11.90 -37.37 14.42
CA SER A 91 -11.92 -36.50 15.60
C SER A 91 -12.68 -37.19 16.74
N THR A 92 -12.16 -37.16 17.97
CA THR A 92 -12.77 -37.86 19.11
C THR A 92 -13.47 -36.94 20.11
N GLU A 93 -13.54 -35.62 19.86
CA GLU A 93 -14.20 -34.69 20.79
C GLU A 93 -15.55 -34.16 20.26
N PRO A 94 -16.63 -34.22 21.07
CA PRO A 94 -17.96 -33.74 20.70
C PRO A 94 -18.04 -32.20 20.65
N VAL A 95 -18.75 -31.65 19.66
CA VAL A 95 -19.00 -30.20 19.50
C VAL A 95 -20.45 -29.85 19.89
N THR A 96 -20.74 -29.58 21.16
CA THR A 96 -22.11 -29.43 21.69
C THR A 96 -22.63 -27.97 21.74
N ASP A 97 -23.40 -27.48 20.74
CA ASP A 97 -24.44 -26.41 20.86
C ASP A 97 -25.23 -26.25 19.53
N PRO A 98 -26.59 -26.12 19.49
CA PRO A 98 -27.38 -26.29 18.25
C PRO A 98 -27.72 -25.01 17.44
N GLU A 99 -27.26 -23.80 17.79
CA GLU A 99 -27.68 -22.57 17.08
C GLU A 99 -26.51 -21.74 16.47
N ASN A 100 -26.48 -21.69 15.13
CA ASN A 100 -25.68 -20.87 14.17
C ASN A 100 -24.28 -21.34 13.69
N GLU A 101 -23.99 -20.97 12.41
CA GLU A 101 -22.93 -21.35 11.44
C GLU A 101 -21.61 -22.00 11.94
N PHE A 102 -21.16 -23.02 11.19
CA PHE A 102 -19.87 -23.69 11.35
C PHE A 102 -18.82 -23.12 10.39
N LYS A 103 -17.63 -22.75 10.91
CA LYS A 103 -16.42 -22.52 10.10
C LYS A 103 -15.42 -23.64 10.33
N LEU A 104 -15.00 -24.29 9.26
CA LEU A 104 -14.00 -25.37 9.28
C LEU A 104 -12.60 -24.77 9.11
N HIS A 105 -11.73 -24.94 10.11
CA HIS A 105 -10.33 -24.52 10.03
C HIS A 105 -9.44 -25.77 9.93
N GLY A 106 -8.68 -25.88 8.84
CA GLY A 106 -7.71 -26.95 8.63
C GLY A 106 -6.28 -26.40 8.64
N PHE A 107 -5.39 -27.01 9.42
CA PHE A 107 -3.96 -26.70 9.43
C PHE A 107 -3.18 -27.79 8.69
N LEU A 108 -2.40 -27.38 7.68
CA LEU A 108 -1.52 -28.28 6.94
C LEU A 108 -0.07 -27.97 7.31
N LYS A 109 0.55 -28.83 8.11
CA LYS A 109 1.97 -28.73 8.48
C LYS A 109 2.78 -29.66 7.58
N MET A 110 3.51 -29.11 6.63
CA MET A 110 4.39 -29.88 5.77
C MET A 110 5.76 -30.07 6.45
N HIS A 111 6.10 -31.31 6.82
CA HIS A 111 7.46 -31.73 7.18
C HIS A 111 7.95 -32.69 6.09
N PRO A 112 9.25 -32.68 5.69
CA PRO A 112 9.75 -33.49 4.58
C PRO A 112 9.54 -35.01 4.71
N ASP A 113 9.27 -35.52 5.92
CA ASP A 113 9.18 -36.97 6.19
C ASP A 113 7.91 -37.42 6.94
N ILE A 114 7.04 -36.50 7.40
CA ILE A 114 5.78 -36.84 8.11
C ILE A 114 4.73 -35.76 7.77
N PHE A 115 3.58 -36.18 7.26
CA PHE A 115 2.41 -35.32 7.08
C PHE A 115 1.43 -35.55 8.22
N ASP A 116 1.34 -34.59 9.13
CA ASP A 116 0.28 -34.54 10.14
C ASP A 116 -0.68 -33.38 9.80
N PHE A 117 -1.98 -33.69 9.80
CA PHE A 117 -3.05 -32.74 9.52
C PHE A 117 -3.90 -32.57 10.78
N TYR A 118 -4.13 -31.34 11.19
CA TYR A 118 -4.97 -31.02 12.34
C TYR A 118 -6.17 -30.20 11.86
N VAL A 119 -7.37 -30.71 12.11
CA VAL A 119 -8.62 -29.97 11.93
C VAL A 119 -9.02 -29.45 13.31
N HIS A 120 -9.05 -28.14 13.48
CA HIS A 120 -9.61 -27.54 14.69
C HIS A 120 -10.96 -26.91 14.32
N LEU A 121 -12.00 -27.35 15.00
CA LEU A 121 -13.32 -26.72 14.94
C LEU A 121 -13.44 -25.78 16.13
N TYR A 122 -13.60 -24.48 15.87
CA TYR A 122 -13.84 -23.49 16.92
C TYR A 122 -15.27 -22.97 16.82
N ARG A 123 -15.93 -22.82 17.97
CA ARG A 123 -17.09 -21.94 18.12
C ARG A 123 -16.59 -20.53 18.42
N VAL A 124 -16.95 -19.56 17.60
CA VAL A 124 -16.66 -18.14 17.89
C VAL A 124 -17.88 -17.55 18.60
N GLU A 125 -17.84 -17.47 19.93
CA GLU A 125 -18.64 -16.45 20.60
C GLU A 125 -17.97 -15.11 20.33
N VAL A 126 -18.68 -14.22 19.61
CA VAL A 126 -18.24 -12.84 19.44
C VAL A 126 -18.42 -12.13 20.79
N ASN A 127 -17.46 -12.30 21.67
CA ASN A 127 -17.20 -11.39 22.76
C ASN A 127 -15.99 -10.53 22.41
N GLN A 128 -16.20 -9.24 22.60
CA GLN A 128 -15.40 -8.10 22.14
C GLN A 128 -13.89 -8.26 22.36
N GLY A 129 -13.11 -7.81 21.36
CA GLY A 129 -11.72 -7.42 21.52
C GLY A 129 -10.69 -8.45 21.04
N TYR A 130 -10.45 -8.48 19.73
CA TYR A 130 -9.11 -8.38 19.10
C TYR A 130 -9.31 -8.35 17.58
N ARG A 131 -9.68 -7.18 17.08
CA ARG A 131 -9.41 -6.75 15.70
C ARG A 131 -8.45 -5.57 15.86
N ALA A 132 -7.25 -5.65 15.28
CA ALA A 132 -6.49 -4.45 15.01
C ALA A 132 -7.39 -3.54 14.16
N GLY A 133 -7.44 -2.27 14.56
CA GLY A 133 -8.63 -1.44 14.48
C GLY A 133 -9.01 -0.98 13.08
N ILE A 134 -10.28 -1.15 12.75
CA ILE A 134 -11.06 -0.06 12.17
C ILE A 134 -12.31 0.01 13.03
N ALA A 135 -12.37 1.01 13.91
CA ALA A 135 -13.54 1.29 14.71
C ALA A 135 -14.38 2.36 14.01
N GLY A 136 -15.64 2.02 13.69
CA GLY A 136 -16.72 2.98 13.92
C GLY A 136 -17.54 3.47 12.73
N ALA A 137 -18.10 2.58 11.91
CA ALA A 137 -19.50 2.69 11.47
C ALA A 137 -20.00 1.30 11.05
N GLU A 138 -20.93 0.73 11.83
CA GLU A 138 -21.79 -0.33 11.33
C GLU A 138 -22.79 0.30 10.34
N GLU A 139 -22.46 0.27 9.07
CA GLU A 139 -23.48 0.23 8.01
C GLU A 139 -23.40 -1.15 7.35
N GLU A 140 -24.55 -1.81 7.23
CA GLU A 140 -24.71 -2.94 6.30
C GLU A 140 -24.28 -2.44 4.92
N HIS A 141 -23.04 -2.75 4.49
CA HIS A 141 -22.63 -2.47 3.12
C HIS A 141 -23.39 -3.40 2.18
N ASP A 142 -24.48 -2.84 1.64
CA ASP A 142 -25.23 -3.34 0.51
C ASP A 142 -24.25 -3.65 -0.65
N PRO A 143 -24.28 -4.83 -1.29
CA PRO A 143 -23.53 -5.10 -2.51
C PRO A 143 -23.85 -4.14 -3.67
N MET A 144 -24.83 -3.23 -3.54
CA MET A 144 -25.02 -2.08 -4.43
C MET A 144 -24.03 -0.90 -4.23
N ALA A 145 -23.24 -0.86 -3.13
CA ALA A 145 -22.40 0.30 -2.75
C ALA A 145 -21.00 0.36 -3.40
N PHE A 146 -20.71 -0.44 -4.41
CA PHE A 146 -19.46 -0.35 -5.18
C PHE A 146 -19.73 -0.22 -6.67
N GLN A 147 -20.66 0.67 -7.02
CA GLN A 147 -21.02 0.97 -8.39
C GLN A 147 -20.00 1.91 -9.04
N TRP A 148 -19.53 1.52 -10.22
CA TRP A 148 -18.72 2.37 -11.09
C TRP A 148 -19.51 2.74 -12.34
N ASP A 149 -19.61 4.04 -12.59
CA ASP A 149 -20.30 4.58 -13.74
C ASP A 149 -19.32 4.90 -14.86
N LEU A 150 -19.60 4.41 -16.07
CA LEU A 150 -18.87 4.84 -17.27
C LEU A 150 -19.27 6.28 -17.59
N ILE A 151 -18.33 7.21 -17.43
CA ILE A 151 -18.57 8.65 -17.55
C ILE A 151 -17.95 9.25 -18.82
N TYR A 152 -16.94 8.60 -19.39
CA TYR A 152 -16.30 9.03 -20.63
C TYR A 152 -15.80 7.83 -21.41
N GLN A 153 -15.89 7.89 -22.74
CA GLN A 153 -15.33 6.90 -23.64
C GLN A 153 -14.99 7.54 -24.98
N ASP A 154 -13.78 7.25 -25.47
CA ASP A 154 -13.41 7.47 -26.86
C ASP A 154 -12.71 6.22 -27.45
N GLU A 155 -11.96 6.39 -28.55
CA GLU A 155 -11.21 5.31 -29.19
C GLU A 155 -9.93 4.90 -28.44
N ASN A 156 -9.43 5.75 -27.54
CA ASN A 156 -8.17 5.61 -26.84
C ASN A 156 -8.33 5.08 -25.42
N TYR A 157 -9.39 5.48 -24.71
CA TYR A 157 -9.63 5.09 -23.33
C TYR A 157 -11.09 5.20 -22.90
N LYS A 158 -11.39 4.59 -21.75
CA LYS A 158 -12.64 4.73 -21.00
C LYS A 158 -12.34 5.23 -19.59
N ILE A 159 -13.24 6.04 -19.05
CA ILE A 159 -13.16 6.46 -17.65
C ILE A 159 -14.39 6.01 -16.93
N TYR A 160 -14.16 5.31 -15.83
CA TYR A 160 -15.16 4.95 -14.86
C TYR A 160 -14.97 5.81 -13.62
N SER A 161 -16.07 6.23 -13.00
CA SER A 161 -16.06 6.96 -11.75
C SER A 161 -16.85 6.17 -10.71
N ASN A 162 -16.32 6.10 -9.49
CA ASN A 162 -17.10 5.79 -8.31
C ASN A 162 -17.44 7.11 -7.62
N PRO A 163 -18.67 7.63 -7.78
CA PRO A 163 -19.05 8.93 -7.25
C PRO A 163 -19.20 8.97 -5.73
N GLU A 164 -19.40 7.81 -5.08
CA GLU A 164 -19.50 7.74 -3.61
C GLU A 164 -18.13 7.86 -2.95
N ARG A 165 -17.10 7.30 -3.58
CA ARG A 165 -15.71 7.32 -3.11
C ARG A 165 -14.85 8.38 -3.78
N ASN A 166 -15.38 9.15 -4.73
CA ASN A 166 -14.66 10.18 -5.48
C ASN A 166 -13.33 9.69 -6.09
N ILE A 167 -13.34 8.47 -6.66
CA ILE A 167 -12.18 7.86 -7.32
C ILE A 167 -12.50 7.55 -8.78
N LEU A 168 -11.44 7.50 -9.60
CA LEU A 168 -11.53 7.20 -11.03
C LEU A 168 -10.77 5.93 -11.40
N GLN A 169 -11.19 5.31 -12.49
CA GLN A 169 -10.43 4.30 -13.21
C GLN A 169 -10.34 4.72 -14.68
N MET A 170 -9.12 4.82 -15.19
CA MET A 170 -8.82 5.00 -16.61
C MET A 170 -8.43 3.66 -17.21
N VAL A 171 -9.33 3.10 -18.03
CA VAL A 171 -9.07 1.88 -18.80
C VAL A 171 -8.49 2.26 -20.15
N ILE A 172 -7.24 1.88 -20.40
CA ILE A 172 -6.52 2.13 -21.65
C ILE A 172 -6.22 0.83 -22.40
N GLY A 173 -5.96 0.89 -23.71
CA GLY A 173 -5.67 -0.33 -24.48
C GLY A 173 -4.42 -1.07 -23.97
N GLU A 174 -4.47 -2.41 -23.90
CA GLU A 174 -3.39 -3.27 -23.37
C GLU A 174 -2.01 -2.96 -24.00
N ALA A 175 -1.96 -2.66 -25.29
CA ALA A 175 -0.72 -2.29 -25.98
C ALA A 175 -0.14 -0.95 -25.49
N ARG A 176 -1.00 0.07 -25.27
CA ARG A 176 -0.60 1.38 -24.71
C ARG A 176 -0.15 1.21 -23.27
N TYR A 177 -0.88 0.42 -22.48
CA TYR A 177 -0.53 0.11 -21.10
C TYR A 177 0.86 -0.54 -20.99
N LYS A 178 1.08 -1.65 -21.71
CA LYS A 178 2.38 -2.35 -21.70
C LYS A 178 3.55 -1.51 -22.21
N ALA A 179 3.32 -0.69 -23.23
CA ALA A 179 4.33 0.24 -23.71
C ALA A 179 4.66 1.30 -22.66
N GLY A 180 3.64 1.88 -22.03
CA GLY A 180 3.82 2.92 -21.01
C GLY A 180 4.48 2.43 -19.72
N ILE A 181 4.50 1.13 -19.44
CA ILE A 181 5.13 0.57 -18.23
C ILE A 181 6.45 -0.16 -18.52
N SER A 182 7.04 0.00 -19.71
CA SER A 182 8.26 -0.74 -20.09
C SER A 182 9.53 -0.21 -19.42
N ASP A 183 9.59 1.09 -19.13
CA ASP A 183 10.65 1.74 -18.38
C ASP A 183 10.18 3.10 -17.84
N ASN A 184 11.01 3.75 -17.00
CA ASN A 184 10.65 5.02 -16.38
C ASN A 184 10.42 6.17 -17.38
N ASN A 185 11.05 6.18 -18.56
CA ASN A 185 10.83 7.23 -19.56
C ASN A 185 9.47 7.07 -20.23
N GLU A 186 9.10 5.84 -20.56
CA GLU A 186 7.76 5.55 -21.10
C GLU A 186 6.68 5.80 -20.04
N LEU A 187 6.95 5.48 -18.76
CA LEU A 187 6.03 5.76 -17.65
C LEU A 187 5.83 7.27 -17.45
N TRP A 188 6.91 8.06 -17.57
CA TRP A 188 6.79 9.52 -17.61
C TRP A 188 5.93 10.01 -18.78
N GLY A 189 6.11 9.42 -19.96
CA GLY A 189 5.31 9.73 -21.15
C GLY A 189 3.83 9.43 -20.94
N LEU A 190 3.53 8.25 -20.37
CA LEU A 190 2.18 7.83 -20.03
C LEU A 190 1.54 8.76 -19.00
N LEU A 191 2.23 9.03 -17.87
CA LEU A 191 1.73 9.91 -16.82
C LEU A 191 1.37 11.28 -17.37
N ARG A 192 2.26 11.92 -18.14
CA ARG A 192 1.99 13.22 -18.76
C ARG A 192 0.79 13.20 -19.69
N SER A 193 0.69 12.15 -20.52
CA SER A 193 -0.43 11.98 -21.44
C SER A 193 -1.75 11.84 -20.68
N LEU A 194 -1.81 10.99 -19.65
CA LEU A 194 -3.03 10.76 -18.87
C LEU A 194 -3.43 11.97 -18.02
N SER A 195 -2.46 12.68 -17.43
CA SER A 195 -2.73 13.94 -16.76
C SER A 195 -3.30 14.99 -17.71
N SER A 196 -2.75 15.11 -18.93
CA SER A 196 -3.31 16.00 -19.95
C SER A 196 -4.72 15.58 -20.36
N ASP A 197 -4.91 14.28 -20.61
CA ASP A 197 -6.20 13.70 -20.99
C ASP A 197 -7.26 14.08 -19.93
N LEU A 198 -7.00 13.82 -18.64
CA LEU A 198 -7.93 14.16 -17.54
C LEU A 198 -8.32 15.64 -17.49
N LEU A 199 -7.39 16.56 -17.70
CA LEU A 199 -7.65 18.01 -17.62
C LEU A 199 -8.52 18.54 -18.77
N ASP A 200 -8.57 17.82 -19.88
CA ASP A 200 -9.45 18.17 -20.99
C ASP A 200 -10.91 17.79 -20.70
N ILE A 201 -11.12 16.78 -19.84
CA ILE A 201 -12.42 16.20 -19.49
C ILE A 201 -12.96 16.71 -18.15
N THR A 202 -12.09 17.14 -17.23
CA THR A 202 -12.48 17.60 -15.90
C THR A 202 -12.31 19.12 -15.75
N ASN A 203 -13.17 19.72 -14.94
CA ASN A 203 -12.96 21.03 -14.34
C ASN A 203 -12.24 20.79 -13.00
N ASP A 204 -10.97 20.44 -13.11
CA ASP A 204 -10.15 19.99 -11.98
C ASP A 204 -9.58 21.14 -11.16
N ASP A 205 -9.82 21.12 -9.85
CA ASP A 205 -9.21 21.99 -8.85
C ASP A 205 -8.47 21.21 -7.74
N HIS A 206 -8.21 19.91 -7.95
CA HIS A 206 -7.48 19.09 -6.99
C HIS A 206 -6.03 19.55 -6.85
N ASN A 207 -5.49 19.44 -5.63
CA ASN A 207 -4.10 19.78 -5.38
C ASN A 207 -3.15 18.72 -5.93
N ILE A 208 -3.55 17.44 -5.89
CA ILE A 208 -2.70 16.29 -6.22
C ILE A 208 -3.48 15.29 -7.07
N HIS A 209 -2.88 14.80 -8.15
CA HIS A 209 -3.35 13.64 -8.91
C HIS A 209 -2.56 12.40 -8.54
N LEU A 210 -3.21 11.39 -7.96
CA LEU A 210 -2.61 10.11 -7.61
C LEU A 210 -2.99 9.08 -8.68
N PHE A 211 -2.04 8.73 -9.53
CA PHE A 211 -2.18 7.63 -10.46
C PHE A 211 -1.66 6.33 -9.82
N VAL A 212 -2.33 5.21 -10.07
CA VAL A 212 -1.90 3.90 -9.58
C VAL A 212 -1.99 2.91 -10.72
N LEU A 213 -0.90 2.20 -11.00
CA LEU A 213 -0.93 1.11 -11.97
C LEU A 213 -1.68 -0.10 -11.38
N ASP A 214 -2.46 -0.75 -12.23
CA ASP A 214 -3.19 -1.98 -11.92
C ASP A 214 -2.27 -3.22 -11.86
N GLU A 215 -1.22 -3.13 -11.06
CA GLU A 215 -0.22 -4.16 -10.87
C GLU A 215 -0.23 -4.67 -9.42
N ALA A 216 -0.23 -5.99 -9.26
CA ALA A 216 -0.08 -6.62 -7.95
C ALA A 216 1.36 -6.56 -7.42
N ARG A 217 2.34 -6.36 -8.31
CA ARG A 217 3.77 -6.25 -8.01
C ARG A 217 4.39 -5.20 -8.91
N LYS A 218 5.39 -4.49 -8.40
CA LYS A 218 6.13 -3.51 -9.19
C LYS A 218 6.70 -4.17 -10.46
N PRO A 219 6.44 -3.63 -11.66
CA PRO A 219 7.10 -4.09 -12.88
C PRO A 219 8.63 -3.95 -12.81
N ASP A 220 9.33 -4.84 -13.51
CA ASP A 220 10.79 -4.82 -13.58
C ASP A 220 11.29 -3.53 -14.24
N GLY A 221 12.40 -2.99 -13.73
CA GLY A 221 13.02 -1.78 -14.29
C GLY A 221 12.32 -0.45 -13.96
N LEU A 222 11.12 -0.48 -13.36
CA LEU A 222 10.44 0.74 -12.89
C LEU A 222 10.87 1.17 -11.48
N ALA A 223 10.78 2.47 -11.23
CA ALA A 223 10.81 3.02 -9.87
C ALA A 223 9.57 2.56 -9.06
N TRP A 224 9.67 2.60 -7.73
CA TRP A 224 8.54 2.24 -6.85
C TRP A 224 7.41 3.26 -6.90
N GLY A 225 7.76 4.52 -7.10
CA GLY A 225 6.86 5.61 -7.39
C GLY A 225 7.60 6.73 -8.12
N MET A 226 6.84 7.69 -8.65
CA MET A 226 7.39 8.86 -9.33
C MET A 226 6.46 10.06 -9.14
N SER A 227 6.99 11.28 -9.14
CA SER A 227 6.23 12.52 -8.91
C SER A 227 6.66 13.67 -9.83
N THR A 228 5.69 14.29 -10.51
CA THR A 228 5.87 15.56 -11.23
C THR A 228 5.80 16.72 -10.24
N LEU A 229 6.28 17.91 -10.64
CA LEU A 229 6.34 19.06 -9.75
C LEU A 229 5.79 20.28 -10.45
N ARG A 230 4.69 20.85 -9.92
CA ARG A 230 4.13 22.04 -10.56
C ARG A 230 3.17 22.90 -9.72
N ASN A 231 3.20 22.87 -8.40
CA ASN A 231 2.41 23.87 -7.66
C ASN A 231 3.09 25.26 -7.69
N ARG A 232 2.75 26.09 -8.69
CA ARG A 232 3.27 27.46 -8.83
C ARG A 232 2.79 28.42 -7.74
N ALA A 233 1.78 28.04 -6.95
CA ALA A 233 1.27 28.87 -5.86
C ALA A 233 2.13 28.78 -4.60
N ILE A 234 2.94 27.71 -4.47
CA ILE A 234 3.82 27.51 -3.33
C ILE A 234 5.21 28.07 -3.64
N LYS A 235 5.69 28.96 -2.78
CA LYS A 235 7.07 29.47 -2.80
C LYS A 235 7.82 29.02 -1.55
N GLY A 236 9.14 29.21 -1.54
CA GLY A 236 9.97 28.89 -0.38
C GLY A 236 10.20 27.39 -0.19
N ILE A 237 10.11 26.60 -1.27
CA ILE A 237 10.36 25.14 -1.26
C ILE A 237 11.62 24.73 -2.04
N GLY A 238 12.45 25.71 -2.42
CA GLY A 238 13.66 25.51 -3.24
C GLY A 238 13.39 25.37 -4.75
N TYR A 239 12.14 25.15 -5.18
CA TYR A 239 11.83 24.94 -6.59
C TYR A 239 12.12 26.18 -7.43
N ARG A 240 13.01 26.04 -8.42
CA ARG A 240 13.25 27.06 -9.46
C ARG A 240 12.70 26.53 -10.79
N PRO A 241 11.60 27.09 -11.33
CA PRO A 241 10.99 26.55 -12.54
C PRO A 241 11.99 26.56 -13.70
N ARG A 242 12.38 25.37 -14.18
CA ARG A 242 12.91 25.22 -15.54
C ARG A 242 11.72 25.35 -16.50
N GLU A 243 11.95 25.90 -17.69
CA GLU A 243 10.95 26.09 -18.73
C GLU A 243 10.34 24.76 -19.22
N LEU A 244 9.47 24.14 -18.43
CA LEU A 244 8.70 22.95 -18.80
C LEU A 244 7.21 23.18 -18.56
N ASP A 245 6.47 22.54 -19.46
CA ASP A 245 5.10 22.73 -19.93
C ASP A 245 4.13 23.55 -19.07
N GLN A 246 3.35 24.44 -19.68
CA GLN A 246 2.42 25.31 -18.96
C GLN A 246 1.16 24.58 -18.42
N ASN A 247 1.05 23.27 -18.68
CA ASN A 247 -0.20 22.53 -18.52
C ASN A 247 -0.14 21.32 -17.55
N LEU A 248 0.99 21.01 -16.90
CA LEU A 248 1.09 19.86 -15.99
C LEU A 248 0.63 20.19 -14.55
N PHE A 249 -0.10 19.30 -13.87
CA PHE A 249 -0.46 19.43 -12.46
C PHE A 249 0.52 18.64 -11.59
N GLN A 250 0.43 18.77 -10.26
CA GLN A 250 1.15 17.92 -9.32
C GLN A 250 0.56 16.51 -9.44
N ALA A 251 1.30 15.60 -10.07
CA ALA A 251 0.87 14.25 -10.35
C ALA A 251 1.91 13.27 -9.82
N LEU A 252 1.46 12.24 -9.13
CA LEU A 252 2.29 11.16 -8.64
C LEU A 252 1.75 9.84 -9.18
N ILE A 253 2.63 8.86 -9.34
CA ILE A 253 2.27 7.53 -9.81
C ILE A 253 2.87 6.44 -8.94
N MET A 254 2.02 5.57 -8.40
CA MET A 254 2.42 4.31 -7.79
C MET A 254 2.47 3.22 -8.85
N THR A 255 3.53 2.41 -8.86
CA THR A 255 3.70 1.35 -9.87
C THR A 255 3.08 0.00 -9.48
N ARG A 256 2.34 -0.04 -8.36
CA ARG A 256 1.58 -1.19 -7.88
C ARG A 256 0.49 -0.74 -6.90
N ARG A 257 -0.61 -1.49 -6.78
CA ARG A 257 -1.75 -1.13 -5.91
C ARG A 257 -1.40 -1.07 -4.43
N ASP A 258 -0.67 -2.08 -3.92
CA ASP A 258 -0.29 -2.12 -2.50
C ASP A 258 0.81 -1.11 -2.12
N GLY A 259 1.31 -0.33 -3.08
CA GLY A 259 2.26 0.76 -2.84
C GLY A 259 1.64 1.96 -2.12
N ILE A 260 0.30 2.09 -2.17
CA ILE A 260 -0.42 3.10 -1.36
C ILE A 260 -0.17 2.85 0.12
N ILE A 261 -0.36 1.60 0.57
CA ILE A 261 -0.27 1.19 1.98
C ILE A 261 1.17 0.90 2.39
N LYS A 262 1.88 0.06 1.62
CA LYS A 262 3.24 -0.42 1.96
C LYS A 262 4.36 0.50 1.49
N GLY A 263 4.01 1.68 1.01
CA GLY A 263 4.95 2.64 0.47
C GLY A 263 5.40 2.38 -0.97
N PRO A 264 6.03 3.39 -1.58
CA PRO A 264 6.51 4.64 -0.96
C PRO A 264 5.54 5.83 -1.14
N MET A 265 4.23 5.65 -0.98
CA MET A 265 3.23 6.70 -1.19
C MET A 265 3.50 8.03 -0.45
N LEU A 266 3.82 7.98 0.84
CA LEU A 266 4.08 9.20 1.62
C LEU A 266 5.36 9.93 1.17
N HIS A 267 6.37 9.17 0.73
CA HIS A 267 7.60 9.68 0.13
C HIS A 267 7.31 10.39 -1.20
N GLU A 268 6.54 9.78 -2.09
CA GLU A 268 6.19 10.42 -3.36
C GLU A 268 5.29 11.64 -3.19
N LEU A 269 4.44 11.62 -2.16
CA LEU A 269 3.65 12.79 -1.81
C LEU A 269 4.52 13.93 -1.26
N MET A 270 5.60 13.61 -0.53
CA MET A 270 6.52 14.62 0.00
C MET A 270 7.23 15.40 -1.09
N HIS A 271 7.52 14.74 -2.22
CA HIS A 271 8.09 15.41 -3.38
C HIS A 271 7.23 16.58 -3.86
N ALA A 272 5.91 16.59 -3.62
CA ALA A 272 5.05 17.74 -3.93
C ALA A 272 5.44 19.05 -3.20
N TYR A 273 6.14 18.95 -2.08
CA TYR A 273 6.45 20.08 -1.19
C TYR A 273 7.95 20.27 -0.93
N ALA A 274 8.75 19.22 -1.02
CA ALA A 274 10.20 19.29 -0.79
C ALA A 274 10.95 19.19 -2.12
N ASN A 275 12.21 18.77 -2.06
CA ASN A 275 12.95 18.21 -3.18
C ASN A 275 13.89 19.13 -4.00
N PHE A 276 14.04 20.40 -3.63
CA PHE A 276 14.78 21.36 -4.48
C PHE A 276 15.84 22.19 -3.78
N ILE A 277 16.18 21.85 -2.54
CA ILE A 277 17.18 22.59 -1.77
C ILE A 277 18.55 21.90 -1.90
N THR A 278 18.88 21.39 -3.09
CA THR A 278 20.05 20.53 -3.29
C THR A 278 21.38 21.26 -3.12
N GLU A 279 21.39 22.60 -3.19
CA GLU A 279 22.61 23.38 -2.94
C GLU A 279 22.99 23.47 -1.46
N LEU A 280 22.03 23.35 -0.54
CA LEU A 280 22.29 23.31 0.90
C LEU A 280 22.61 21.88 1.38
N PHE A 281 22.01 20.89 0.75
CA PHE A 281 22.24 19.47 1.01
C PHE A 281 23.37 18.91 0.15
N ASP A 282 23.56 17.59 0.18
CA ASP A 282 24.52 16.90 -0.68
C ASP A 282 23.89 16.66 -2.07
N PRO A 283 24.44 17.25 -3.15
CA PRO A 283 23.87 17.15 -4.49
C PRO A 283 23.94 15.75 -5.10
N GLU A 284 24.71 14.81 -4.53
CA GLU A 284 24.73 13.42 -4.97
C GLU A 284 23.38 12.74 -4.74
N TRP A 285 22.72 13.09 -3.64
CA TRP A 285 21.41 12.57 -3.27
C TRP A 285 20.30 13.47 -3.79
N ASP A 286 20.47 14.04 -4.99
CA ASP A 286 19.48 14.89 -5.67
C ASP A 286 18.09 14.40 -5.34
N SER A 287 17.24 15.34 -4.91
CA SER A 287 15.89 15.05 -4.48
C SER A 287 15.71 14.32 -3.13
N HIS A 288 16.72 14.26 -2.27
CA HIS A 288 16.63 13.56 -0.98
C HIS A 288 17.47 14.24 0.09
N TRP A 289 17.26 13.85 1.35
CA TRP A 289 17.94 14.48 2.48
C TRP A 289 19.36 13.94 2.71
N GLY A 290 19.73 12.83 2.09
CA GLY A 290 21.09 12.31 2.14
C GLY A 290 21.54 11.99 3.56
N PHE A 291 22.82 12.27 3.84
CA PHE A 291 23.37 12.18 5.19
C PHE A 291 23.01 13.43 6.00
N SER A 292 21.77 13.52 6.45
CA SER A 292 21.32 14.63 7.29
C SER A 292 20.36 14.20 8.39
N SER A 293 20.16 15.11 9.34
CA SER A 293 19.27 14.87 10.47
C SER A 293 17.81 15.28 10.22
N VAL A 294 17.35 15.33 8.96
CA VAL A 294 15.95 15.69 8.65
C VAL A 294 14.97 14.61 9.15
N ASN A 295 15.41 13.34 9.13
CA ASN A 295 14.69 12.19 9.68
C ASN A 295 13.22 12.08 9.20
N GLY A 296 13.04 12.06 7.88
CA GLY A 296 11.72 12.15 7.27
C GLY A 296 11.50 11.15 6.13
N GLN A 297 10.43 11.35 5.37
CA GLN A 297 10.06 10.48 4.26
C GLN A 297 11.12 10.45 3.14
N LEU A 298 11.84 11.56 2.90
CA LEU A 298 12.93 11.62 1.91
C LEU A 298 14.31 11.28 2.52
N GLY A 299 14.34 10.59 3.66
CA GLY A 299 15.53 10.05 4.29
C GLY A 299 16.09 10.88 5.44
N GLY A 300 17.34 10.58 5.80
CA GLY A 300 18.02 11.14 6.95
C GLY A 300 17.80 10.35 8.24
N PHE A 301 18.52 10.71 9.30
CA PHE A 301 18.57 9.98 10.57
C PHE A 301 18.12 10.83 11.76
N ASP A 302 17.77 10.20 12.86
CA ASP A 302 17.52 10.90 14.14
C ASP A 302 18.81 11.56 14.65
N LEU A 303 18.78 12.88 14.81
CA LEU A 303 19.91 13.67 15.32
C LEU A 303 20.41 13.17 16.67
N GLN A 304 19.51 12.70 17.53
CA GLN A 304 19.87 12.24 18.88
C GLN A 304 20.66 10.93 18.87
N SER A 305 20.57 10.16 17.77
CA SER A 305 21.33 8.92 17.60
C SER A 305 22.76 9.13 17.08
N LEU A 306 23.05 10.32 16.54
CA LEU A 306 24.30 10.64 15.86
C LEU A 306 25.47 10.74 16.85
N VAL A 307 26.52 9.96 16.59
CA VAL A 307 27.76 9.96 17.36
C VAL A 307 28.95 9.94 16.41
N GLU A 308 29.91 10.85 16.60
CA GLU A 308 31.21 10.75 15.94
C GLU A 308 32.10 9.74 16.70
N ILE A 309 32.35 8.58 16.10
CA ILE A 309 33.11 7.49 16.72
C ILE A 309 34.62 7.61 16.46
N SER A 310 35.00 8.32 15.40
CA SER A 310 36.37 8.75 15.12
C SER A 310 36.33 9.93 14.14
N PRO A 311 37.42 10.71 13.97
CA PRO A 311 37.41 11.89 13.11
C PRO A 311 36.87 11.61 11.71
N GLY A 312 35.73 12.22 11.37
CA GLY A 312 35.06 12.06 10.06
C GLY A 312 34.31 10.73 9.87
N VAL A 313 34.17 9.93 10.93
CA VAL A 313 33.38 8.69 10.95
C VAL A 313 32.27 8.83 11.99
N TYR A 314 31.05 8.68 11.51
CA TYR A 314 29.83 8.86 12.29
C TYR A 314 29.07 7.55 12.36
N GLU A 315 28.25 7.45 13.40
CA GLU A 315 27.32 6.36 13.61
C GLU A 315 25.96 6.92 14.02
N ALA A 316 24.89 6.42 13.41
CA ALA A 316 23.51 6.77 13.71
C ALA A 316 22.62 5.52 13.68
N ASP A 317 21.40 5.61 14.21
CA ASP A 317 20.41 4.53 14.10
C ASP A 317 19.98 4.32 12.63
N ASP A 318 19.25 3.24 12.33
CA ASP A 318 18.84 2.85 10.96
C ASP A 318 18.23 3.99 10.14
N PHE A 319 18.85 4.26 8.98
CA PHE A 319 18.36 5.27 8.05
C PHE A 319 18.72 5.00 6.58
N GLY A 320 17.87 5.54 5.71
CA GLY A 320 18.12 5.67 4.28
C GLY A 320 18.50 7.09 3.89
N VAL A 321 19.47 7.21 2.99
CA VAL A 321 19.84 8.49 2.36
C VAL A 321 18.87 8.94 1.27
N LEU A 322 18.08 8.00 0.74
CA LEU A 322 17.07 8.24 -0.30
C LEU A 322 15.65 8.22 0.25
N ALA A 323 15.29 7.24 1.07
CA ALA A 323 13.93 7.09 1.57
C ALA A 323 13.94 6.39 2.92
N GLN A 324 12.92 6.65 3.73
CA GLN A 324 12.76 6.03 5.05
C GLN A 324 11.41 5.29 5.16
N GLY A 325 11.45 4.05 5.64
CA GLY A 325 10.30 3.38 6.25
C GLY A 325 9.18 2.85 5.36
N GLY A 326 9.10 3.19 4.06
CA GLY A 326 8.01 2.67 3.20
C GLY A 326 6.61 2.94 3.79
N ASN A 327 6.39 4.19 4.22
CA ASN A 327 5.27 4.69 5.04
C ASN A 327 5.35 4.42 6.55
N SER A 328 6.36 3.72 7.08
CA SER A 328 6.49 3.50 8.55
C SER A 328 7.20 4.62 9.31
N THR A 329 7.45 5.76 8.67
CA THR A 329 8.14 6.92 9.27
C THR A 329 7.22 8.14 9.13
N PRO A 330 7.06 8.99 10.16
CA PRO A 330 6.35 10.26 9.99
C PRO A 330 7.17 11.24 9.13
N TYR A 331 6.57 12.38 8.79
CA TYR A 331 7.31 13.49 8.21
C TYR A 331 8.24 14.13 9.25
N GLY A 332 9.43 14.53 8.80
CA GLY A 332 10.39 15.30 9.59
C GLY A 332 9.96 16.77 9.75
N ASP A 333 10.56 17.50 10.69
CA ASP A 333 10.12 18.88 10.97
C ASP A 333 10.37 19.83 9.79
N LEU A 334 11.50 19.68 9.09
CA LEU A 334 11.73 20.43 7.85
C LEU A 334 10.70 20.09 6.78
N GLU A 335 10.30 18.83 6.65
CA GLU A 335 9.28 18.39 5.70
C GLU A 335 7.92 19.04 6.03
N LEU A 336 7.52 19.01 7.29
CA LEU A 336 6.29 19.67 7.76
C LEU A 336 6.33 21.19 7.54
N TYR A 337 7.47 21.85 7.75
CA TYR A 337 7.63 23.28 7.43
C TYR A 337 7.45 23.55 5.93
N LEU A 338 8.05 22.71 5.07
CA LEU A 338 7.95 22.85 3.61
C LEU A 338 6.52 22.62 3.11
N MET A 339 5.78 21.70 3.74
CA MET A 339 4.34 21.54 3.54
C MET A 339 3.54 22.77 4.00
N GLY A 340 4.05 23.51 4.99
CA GLY A 340 3.41 24.66 5.61
C GLY A 340 2.59 24.30 6.85
N LEU A 341 2.87 23.16 7.48
CA LEU A 341 2.09 22.65 8.61
C LEU A 341 2.63 23.10 9.98
N ILE A 342 3.88 23.57 10.04
CA ILE A 342 4.51 24.11 11.26
C ILE A 342 5.27 25.40 10.95
N PRO A 343 5.46 26.31 11.94
CA PRO A 343 6.29 27.50 11.76
C PRO A 343 7.79 27.14 11.74
N ALA A 344 8.61 28.01 11.15
CA ALA A 344 10.07 27.84 11.12
C ALA A 344 10.70 27.75 12.53
N SER A 345 10.06 28.31 13.56
CA SER A 345 10.54 28.23 14.95
C SER A 345 10.53 26.83 15.55
N ASP A 346 9.76 25.91 14.94
CA ASP A 346 9.55 24.57 15.44
C ASP A 346 10.45 23.54 14.72
N VAL A 347 11.27 23.99 13.76
CA VAL A 347 12.26 23.16 13.08
C VAL A 347 13.59 23.31 13.80
N GLU A 348 14.15 22.19 14.25
CA GLU A 348 15.49 22.17 14.85
C GLU A 348 16.61 22.43 13.84
N ASP A 349 17.78 22.84 14.33
CA ASP A 349 18.96 22.99 13.48
C ASP A 349 19.35 21.64 12.88
N ILE A 350 19.67 21.64 11.58
CA ILE A 350 19.86 20.41 10.80
C ILE A 350 21.35 20.15 10.64
N TRP A 351 21.79 18.97 11.05
CA TRP A 351 23.12 18.47 10.72
C TRP A 351 23.10 17.93 9.29
N VAL A 352 24.03 18.39 8.44
CA VAL A 352 24.14 17.94 7.05
C VAL A 352 25.59 17.58 6.75
N GLY A 353 25.80 16.32 6.36
CA GLY A 353 27.06 15.80 5.87
C GLY A 353 27.12 15.77 4.34
N ARG A 354 28.32 15.93 3.77
CA ARG A 354 28.56 15.94 2.33
C ARG A 354 29.59 14.89 1.89
N ASN A 355 29.42 14.41 0.67
CA ASN A 355 30.24 13.36 0.06
C ASN A 355 30.26 12.12 0.95
N GLY A 356 29.08 11.78 1.49
CA GLY A 356 28.95 10.74 2.50
C GLY A 356 28.98 9.34 1.90
N ASN A 357 29.52 8.37 2.65
CA ASN A 357 29.57 6.98 2.23
C ASN A 357 29.29 6.05 3.41
N PHE A 358 28.39 5.08 3.23
CA PHE A 358 28.21 4.00 4.21
C PHE A 358 29.47 3.12 4.27
N LEU A 359 29.89 2.79 5.49
CA LEU A 359 31.04 1.92 5.74
C LEU A 359 30.59 0.50 6.09
N VAL A 360 29.80 0.39 7.16
CA VAL A 360 29.42 -0.88 7.78
C VAL A 360 28.02 -0.75 8.35
N TRP A 361 27.30 -1.87 8.27
CA TRP A 361 26.07 -2.09 9.01
C TRP A 361 26.37 -2.98 10.21
N GLU A 362 26.21 -2.45 11.43
CA GLU A 362 26.37 -3.21 12.67
C GLU A 362 25.04 -3.19 13.45
N GLY A 363 24.18 -4.18 13.22
CA GLY A 363 22.93 -4.33 13.97
C GLY A 363 21.89 -3.29 13.56
N ASP A 364 21.46 -2.44 14.49
CA ASP A 364 20.48 -1.37 14.31
C ASP A 364 21.12 0.00 14.03
N ARG A 365 22.45 0.05 13.87
CA ARG A 365 23.22 1.28 13.64
C ARG A 365 24.04 1.20 12.35
N PHE A 366 24.17 2.36 11.70
CA PHE A 366 24.91 2.54 10.45
C PHE A 366 26.13 3.42 10.71
N GLN A 367 27.30 2.92 10.29
CA GLN A 367 28.52 3.72 10.26
C GLN A 367 28.73 4.30 8.88
N PHE A 368 29.08 5.58 8.82
CA PHE A 368 29.31 6.29 7.58
C PHE A 368 30.41 7.35 7.75
N THR A 369 31.05 7.71 6.64
CA THR A 369 31.96 8.84 6.56
C THR A 369 31.29 10.00 5.88
N VAL A 370 31.71 11.23 6.22
CA VAL A 370 31.45 12.43 5.42
C VAL A 370 32.75 13.22 5.32
N GLU A 371 32.97 13.92 4.21
CA GLU A 371 34.18 14.74 4.05
C GLU A 371 34.09 16.04 4.85
N GLU A 372 32.90 16.61 4.90
CA GLU A 372 32.58 17.82 5.67
C GLU A 372 31.14 17.74 6.17
N HIS A 373 30.86 18.49 7.23
CA HIS A 373 29.50 18.68 7.71
C HIS A 373 29.25 20.15 8.06
N GLN A 374 27.99 20.55 8.04
CA GLN A 374 27.52 21.87 8.46
C GLN A 374 26.25 21.75 9.28
N TRP A 375 25.97 22.81 10.04
CA TRP A 375 24.69 23.02 10.69
C TRP A 375 23.91 24.04 9.89
N LEU A 376 22.67 23.72 9.53
CA LEU A 376 21.75 24.62 8.86
C LEU A 376 20.66 25.04 9.84
N THR A 377 20.56 26.35 10.06
CA THR A 377 19.40 26.94 10.76
C THR A 377 18.28 27.22 9.77
N MET A 378 17.06 27.46 10.28
CA MET A 378 15.98 27.93 9.42
C MET A 378 16.26 29.30 8.79
N ASP A 379 17.06 30.16 9.43
CA ASP A 379 17.49 31.43 8.84
C ASP A 379 18.37 31.21 7.61
N ASP A 380 19.23 30.19 7.62
CA ASP A 380 20.07 29.81 6.47
C ASP A 380 19.21 29.31 5.31
N ILE A 381 18.22 28.45 5.61
CA ILE A 381 17.29 27.88 4.62
C ILE A 381 16.45 28.98 4.00
N ILE A 382 15.78 29.79 4.81
CA ILE A 382 14.91 30.90 4.36
C ILE A 382 15.72 31.93 3.57
N SER A 383 16.94 32.24 3.98
CA SER A 383 17.83 33.14 3.22
C SER A 383 18.16 32.60 1.82
N HIS A 384 18.16 31.27 1.64
CA HIS A 384 18.46 30.63 0.37
C HIS A 384 17.24 30.49 -0.56
N ILE A 385 16.10 30.04 -0.03
CA ILE A 385 14.91 29.69 -0.83
C ILE A 385 13.75 30.68 -0.72
N GLY A 386 13.85 31.66 0.19
CA GLY A 386 12.76 32.53 0.60
C GLY A 386 11.86 31.91 1.68
N GLU A 387 11.00 32.73 2.28
CA GLU A 387 9.98 32.24 3.20
C GLU A 387 8.97 31.35 2.46
N ARG A 388 8.46 30.33 3.16
CA ARG A 388 7.36 29.49 2.66
C ARG A 388 6.09 30.35 2.50
N GLU A 389 5.52 30.39 1.30
CA GLU A 389 4.26 31.13 1.03
C GLU A 389 3.23 30.23 0.34
N PRO A 390 1.98 30.14 0.83
CA PRO A 390 1.49 30.67 2.11
C PRO A 390 2.20 30.08 3.34
N ALA A 391 2.54 30.91 4.33
CA ALA A 391 3.23 30.47 5.54
C ALA A 391 2.23 29.94 6.57
N PHE A 392 2.70 29.11 7.52
CA PHE A 392 1.93 28.77 8.71
C PHE A 392 1.55 30.04 9.50
N PRO A 393 0.32 30.17 10.02
CA PRO A 393 -0.79 29.20 9.98
C PRO A 393 -1.77 29.42 8.80
N ASP A 394 -1.44 30.29 7.84
CA ASP A 394 -2.31 30.64 6.73
C ASP A 394 -2.21 29.66 5.53
N SER A 395 -1.28 28.71 5.58
CA SER A 395 -1.19 27.59 4.65
C SER A 395 -2.35 26.62 4.82
N PRO A 396 -2.83 25.98 3.74
CA PRO A 396 -3.78 24.88 3.84
C PRO A 396 -3.21 23.72 4.65
N ASP A 397 -4.04 23.17 5.53
CA ASP A 397 -3.85 21.92 6.27
C ASP A 397 -4.71 20.77 5.70
N GLU A 398 -5.61 21.09 4.78
CA GLU A 398 -6.41 20.13 4.02
C GLU A 398 -6.02 20.17 2.54
N PHE A 399 -5.69 19.01 1.99
CA PHE A 399 -5.22 18.85 0.61
C PHE A 399 -6.17 17.97 -0.19
N SER A 400 -6.67 18.46 -1.32
CA SER A 400 -7.54 17.67 -2.21
C SER A 400 -6.71 16.75 -3.12
N ILE A 401 -7.11 15.48 -3.18
CA ILE A 401 -6.47 14.46 -4.02
C ILE A 401 -7.47 13.84 -4.98
N LEU A 402 -7.05 13.59 -6.21
CA LEU A 402 -7.78 12.83 -7.23
C LEU A 402 -7.09 11.49 -7.47
N PRO A 403 -7.61 10.39 -6.90
CA PRO A 403 -7.07 9.05 -7.14
C PRO A 403 -7.60 8.46 -8.45
N VAL A 404 -6.70 7.89 -9.24
CA VAL A 404 -6.95 7.32 -10.56
C VAL A 404 -6.24 5.98 -10.72
N LEU A 405 -7.00 4.89 -10.83
CA LEU A 405 -6.46 3.57 -11.20
C LEU A 405 -6.27 3.51 -12.73
N ILE A 406 -5.08 3.14 -13.20
CA ILE A 406 -4.78 2.93 -14.61
C ILE A 406 -4.76 1.43 -14.88
N SER A 407 -5.60 0.94 -15.77
CA SER A 407 -5.69 -0.50 -16.06
C SER A 407 -5.88 -0.81 -17.56
N PRO A 408 -5.54 -2.03 -18.02
CA PRO A 408 -5.85 -2.48 -19.37
C PRO A 408 -7.33 -2.90 -19.54
N SER A 409 -8.03 -3.15 -18.44
CA SER A 409 -9.42 -3.60 -18.41
C SER A 409 -10.11 -3.19 -17.11
N TYR A 410 -11.45 -3.13 -17.15
CA TYR A 410 -12.27 -2.93 -15.96
C TYR A 410 -12.34 -4.22 -15.11
N ASN A 411 -12.24 -4.11 -13.79
CA ASN A 411 -12.37 -5.22 -12.85
C ASN A 411 -12.76 -4.73 -11.44
N ASP A 412 -13.87 -5.27 -10.92
CA ASP A 412 -14.42 -4.88 -9.62
C ASP A 412 -13.48 -5.22 -8.44
N TYR A 413 -12.75 -6.33 -8.52
CA TYR A 413 -11.85 -6.75 -7.46
C TYR A 413 -10.68 -5.79 -7.32
N GLU A 414 -10.01 -5.49 -8.43
CA GLU A 414 -8.88 -4.56 -8.47
C GLU A 414 -9.30 -3.13 -8.12
N ASN A 415 -10.50 -2.72 -8.57
CA ASN A 415 -11.09 -1.45 -8.20
C ASN A 415 -11.33 -1.34 -6.68
N ARG A 416 -11.83 -2.40 -6.04
CA ARG A 416 -12.05 -2.41 -4.59
C ARG A 416 -10.73 -2.36 -3.81
N ASP A 417 -9.75 -3.17 -4.20
CA ASP A 417 -8.40 -3.17 -3.60
C ASP A 417 -7.76 -1.76 -3.66
N PHE A 418 -7.91 -1.10 -4.82
CA PHE A 418 -7.49 0.29 -4.99
C PHE A 418 -8.27 1.26 -4.08
N ALA A 419 -9.60 1.14 -4.04
CA ALA A 419 -10.45 2.02 -3.23
C ALA A 419 -10.15 1.89 -1.73
N ASP A 420 -9.95 0.67 -1.23
CA ASP A 420 -9.62 0.42 0.17
C ASP A 420 -8.25 1.03 0.54
N GLY A 421 -7.27 0.97 -0.37
CA GLY A 421 -5.97 1.64 -0.19
C GLY A 421 -6.08 3.17 -0.14
N VAL A 422 -6.94 3.75 -1.00
CA VAL A 422 -7.21 5.19 -1.01
C VAL A 422 -7.93 5.63 0.27
N GLU A 423 -8.92 4.87 0.72
CA GLU A 423 -9.62 5.13 1.99
C GLU A 423 -8.66 5.11 3.16
N TRP A 424 -7.77 4.13 3.22
CA TRP A 424 -6.71 4.08 4.22
C TRP A 424 -5.82 5.33 4.17
N LEU A 425 -5.31 5.71 2.99
CA LEU A 425 -4.43 6.87 2.84
C LEU A 425 -5.07 8.18 3.30
N THR A 426 -6.38 8.32 3.07
CA THR A 426 -7.16 9.53 3.33
C THR A 426 -7.88 9.52 4.67
N PHE A 427 -7.76 8.45 5.46
CA PHE A 427 -8.39 8.34 6.76
C PHE A 427 -7.85 9.41 7.73
N PRO A 428 -8.69 10.33 8.27
CA PRO A 428 -8.24 11.45 9.08
C PRO A 428 -8.14 11.04 10.57
N GLY A 429 -7.41 9.96 10.85
CA GLY A 429 -7.29 9.40 12.19
C GLY A 429 -6.16 8.39 12.34
N GLU A 430 -5.92 7.99 13.58
CA GLU A 430 -5.01 6.89 13.91
C GLU A 430 -5.69 5.54 13.64
N ASP A 431 -4.94 4.57 13.10
CA ASP A 431 -5.45 3.23 12.78
C ASP A 431 -4.66 2.08 13.44
N ASP A 432 -3.71 2.42 14.33
CA ASP A 432 -2.81 1.50 15.04
C ASP A 432 -1.96 0.60 14.10
N SER A 433 -1.82 0.96 12.82
CA SER A 433 -1.00 0.26 11.84
C SER A 433 0.50 0.52 12.07
N ALA A 434 1.33 -0.38 11.55
CA ALA A 434 2.77 -0.16 11.47
C ALA A 434 3.17 0.81 10.33
N SER A 435 2.26 1.05 9.40
CA SER A 435 2.38 2.04 8.33
C SER A 435 1.49 3.22 8.67
N TYR A 436 1.98 4.43 8.48
CA TYR A 436 1.21 5.64 8.69
C TYR A 436 0.37 5.98 7.46
N ASN A 437 -0.90 6.33 7.67
CA ASN A 437 -1.65 7.11 6.69
C ASN A 437 -1.16 8.59 6.69
N PHE A 438 -1.72 9.42 5.80
CA PHE A 438 -1.25 10.81 5.70
C PHE A 438 -1.49 11.64 6.96
N TYR A 439 -2.62 11.44 7.64
CA TYR A 439 -2.94 12.15 8.87
C TYR A 439 -1.94 11.80 9.98
N GLU A 440 -1.64 10.52 10.16
CA GLU A 440 -0.67 10.10 11.18
C GLU A 440 0.76 10.54 10.84
N ALA A 441 1.17 10.45 9.57
CA ALA A 441 2.49 10.87 9.13
C ALA A 441 2.73 12.36 9.33
N THR A 442 1.67 13.17 9.22
CA THR A 442 1.71 14.61 9.53
C THR A 442 1.49 14.92 11.01
N ARG A 443 1.42 13.91 11.89
CA ARG A 443 1.18 14.06 13.34
C ARG A 443 -0.17 14.72 13.64
N GLY A 444 -1.15 14.47 12.78
CA GLY A 444 -2.49 15.03 12.83
C GLY A 444 -2.61 16.47 12.35
N LEU A 445 -1.54 17.04 11.78
CA LEU A 445 -1.53 18.43 11.31
C LEU A 445 -2.12 18.60 9.90
N GLY A 446 -2.09 17.56 9.07
CA GLY A 446 -2.58 17.59 7.70
C GLY A 446 -3.63 16.52 7.41
N LYS A 447 -4.51 16.76 6.44
CA LYS A 447 -5.49 15.79 5.95
C LYS A 447 -5.53 15.75 4.42
N LEU A 448 -5.78 14.57 3.88
CA LEU A 448 -6.14 14.40 2.47
C LEU A 448 -7.64 14.23 2.34
N ASN A 449 -8.23 14.98 1.42
CA ASN A 449 -9.66 14.94 1.15
C ASN A 449 -9.92 14.46 -0.29
N LEU A 450 -10.86 13.53 -0.42
CA LEU A 450 -11.38 13.08 -1.72
C LEU A 450 -12.46 14.07 -2.18
N ALA A 451 -12.06 15.05 -2.98
CA ALA A 451 -13.00 16.04 -3.50
C ALA A 451 -13.78 15.46 -4.71
N PRO A 452 -15.04 15.88 -4.93
CA PRO A 452 -15.81 15.44 -6.07
C PRO A 452 -15.16 15.83 -7.40
N VAL A 453 -15.21 14.93 -8.38
CA VAL A 453 -14.74 15.23 -9.73
C VAL A 453 -15.86 15.92 -10.52
N HIS A 454 -15.60 17.13 -10.97
CA HIS A 454 -16.49 17.86 -11.86
C HIS A 454 -16.12 17.61 -13.31
N PHE A 455 -16.95 16.89 -14.06
CA PHE A 455 -16.75 16.71 -15.50
C PHE A 455 -17.22 17.93 -16.28
N ARG A 456 -16.47 18.28 -17.33
CA ARG A 456 -16.92 19.29 -18.29
C ARG A 456 -18.16 18.76 -19.00
N GLU A 457 -19.17 19.61 -19.14
CA GLU A 457 -20.34 19.29 -19.96
C GLU A 457 -19.84 19.01 -21.39
N SER A 458 -20.23 17.87 -21.95
CA SER A 458 -19.98 17.57 -23.35
C SER A 458 -20.90 18.43 -24.22
N ASP A 459 -20.32 19.14 -25.20
CA ASP A 459 -21.06 19.89 -26.23
C ASP A 459 -21.89 18.98 -27.17
#